data_AF-A0A853CD53-F1
#
_entry.id   AF-A0A853CD53-F1
#
_cell.length_a   1.000
_cell.length_b   1.000
_cell.length_c   1.000
_cell.angle_alpha   90.00
_cell.angle_beta   90.00
_cell.angle_gamma   90.00
#
_symmetry.space_group_name_H-M   'P 1'
#
loop_
_entity.id
_entity.type
_entity.pdbx_description
1 polymer ?
#
loop_
_entity_poly.entity_id
_entity_poly.type
_entity_poly.pdbx_seq_one_letter_code
_entity_poly.pdbx_strand_id
1 'polypeptide(L)'
;MNARSERTGVAGCPDSVTLPLLPDSPPVALVRTARGWSVVCPAGGEPVEGLLEGLTLADVIADELGQQLEPDRTARRSARGPAPTEAEDPRDARIAALERTVAQLEHALAARVSTERAIGVLAEREGCSPREAFEGLRQQARSSGRPVVELAREVLDSLPDAPVAIAPVPDAEPAAAGPAPAPRPRAPLARRAEHPRTRFGAAPGATGEALS
;
A
#
# COMPACT_ATOMS: atom_id res chain seq x y z
N MET A 1 27.93 -36.28 -23.03
CA MET A 1 26.51 -35.87 -23.22
C MET A 1 25.91 -35.78 -21.83
N ASN A 2 26.09 -34.63 -21.15
CA ASN A 2 25.83 -34.52 -19.71
C ASN A 2 24.46 -33.90 -19.48
N ALA A 3 23.53 -34.73 -19.00
CA ALA A 3 22.22 -34.32 -18.55
C ALA A 3 22.36 -33.38 -17.35
N ARG A 4 21.91 -32.12 -17.53
CA ARG A 4 21.74 -31.17 -16.43
C ARG A 4 20.57 -31.63 -15.57
N SER A 5 20.89 -32.06 -14.37
CA SER A 5 19.95 -32.31 -13.29
C SER A 5 19.52 -30.96 -12.72
N GLU A 6 18.36 -30.46 -13.14
CA GLU A 6 17.73 -29.29 -12.52
C GLU A 6 17.12 -29.74 -11.19
N ARG A 7 17.92 -29.55 -10.14
CA ARG A 7 17.52 -29.71 -8.75
C ARG A 7 16.78 -28.43 -8.34
N THR A 8 15.49 -28.35 -8.64
CA THR A 8 14.60 -27.36 -8.03
C THR A 8 14.49 -27.69 -6.54
N GLY A 9 15.34 -27.03 -5.75
CA GLY A 9 15.17 -26.96 -4.31
C GLY A 9 13.86 -26.20 -4.04
N VAL A 10 12.79 -26.95 -3.76
CA VAL A 10 11.65 -26.43 -3.03
C VAL A 10 12.20 -26.04 -1.66
N ALA A 11 12.45 -24.75 -1.48
CA ALA A 11 12.71 -24.16 -0.18
C ALA A 11 11.48 -24.48 0.68
N GLY A 12 11.65 -25.43 1.60
CA GLY A 12 10.60 -25.83 2.53
C GLY A 12 10.04 -24.61 3.24
N CYS A 13 8.72 -24.51 3.26
CA CYS A 13 8.03 -23.53 4.07
C CYS A 13 8.52 -23.65 5.52
N PRO A 14 9.08 -22.58 6.12
CA PRO A 14 9.21 -22.56 7.56
C PRO A 14 7.79 -22.54 8.14
N ASP A 15 7.56 -23.35 9.17
CA ASP A 15 6.33 -23.44 9.96
C ASP A 15 5.31 -24.52 9.55
N SER A 16 5.75 -25.61 8.92
CA SER A 16 5.10 -26.89 9.20
C SER A 16 5.48 -27.27 10.64
N VAL A 17 4.67 -26.85 11.60
CA VAL A 17 4.84 -27.26 13.00
C VAL A 17 4.48 -28.74 13.08
N THR A 18 5.43 -29.60 12.75
CA THR A 18 5.35 -31.02 13.10
C THR A 18 5.56 -31.10 14.60
N LEU A 19 4.47 -31.01 15.37
CA LEU A 19 4.51 -31.31 16.79
C LEU A 19 4.86 -32.79 16.96
N PRO A 20 5.77 -33.17 17.87
CA PRO A 20 6.04 -34.57 18.15
C PRO A 20 4.74 -35.26 18.57
N LEU A 21 4.49 -36.45 18.02
CA LEU A 21 3.32 -37.26 18.34
C LEU A 21 3.43 -37.69 19.82
N LEU A 22 2.84 -36.92 20.73
CA LEU A 22 2.60 -37.40 22.09
C LEU A 22 1.48 -38.45 22.02
N PRO A 23 1.48 -39.48 22.88
CA PRO A 23 0.47 -40.52 22.89
C PRO A 23 -0.96 -40.03 23.17
N ASP A 24 -1.14 -38.74 23.45
CA ASP A 24 -2.41 -38.02 23.69
C ASP A 24 -2.61 -36.82 22.74
N SER A 25 -1.88 -36.74 21.62
CA SER A 25 -2.05 -35.64 20.67
C SER A 25 -3.45 -35.70 20.03
N PRO A 26 -4.19 -34.58 20.00
CA PRO A 26 -5.49 -34.55 19.33
C PRO A 26 -5.32 -34.87 17.84
N PRO A 27 -6.29 -35.56 17.23
CA PRO A 27 -6.22 -35.99 15.84
C PRO A 27 -6.19 -34.82 14.86
N VAL A 28 -6.67 -33.64 15.26
CA VAL A 28 -6.61 -32.37 14.52
C VAL A 28 -6.47 -31.21 15.52
N ALA A 29 -5.65 -30.21 15.22
CA ALA A 29 -5.51 -28.99 16.03
C ALA A 29 -5.47 -27.71 15.18
N LEU A 30 -6.08 -26.62 15.68
CA LEU A 30 -5.94 -25.28 15.11
C LEU A 30 -4.82 -24.52 15.80
N VAL A 31 -3.81 -24.12 15.04
CA VAL A 31 -2.64 -23.38 15.54
C VAL A 31 -2.60 -21.99 14.94
N ARG A 32 -2.39 -20.98 15.79
CA ARG A 32 -2.14 -19.61 15.33
C ARG A 32 -0.69 -19.48 14.88
N THR A 33 -0.47 -19.05 13.63
CA THR A 33 0.86 -18.80 13.06
C THR A 33 1.04 -17.30 12.75
N ALA A 34 2.27 -16.90 12.43
CA ALA A 34 2.57 -15.54 11.99
C ALA A 34 1.89 -15.17 10.66
N ARG A 35 1.47 -16.16 9.86
CA ARG A 35 0.84 -15.99 8.55
C ARG A 35 -0.68 -16.18 8.56
N GLY A 36 -1.27 -16.75 9.61
CA GLY A 36 -2.69 -17.05 9.64
C GLY A 36 -3.05 -18.13 10.65
N TRP A 37 -4.15 -18.83 10.41
CA TRP A 37 -4.47 -20.04 11.16
C TRP A 37 -3.97 -21.25 10.35
N SER A 38 -3.48 -22.28 11.03
CA SER A 38 -3.10 -23.53 10.38
C SER A 38 -3.82 -24.70 11.05
N VAL A 39 -4.26 -25.65 10.23
CA VAL A 39 -4.82 -26.91 10.69
C VAL A 39 -3.70 -27.94 10.69
N VAL A 40 -3.41 -28.51 11.86
CA VAL A 40 -2.36 -29.52 12.04
C VAL A 40 -3.02 -30.87 12.26
N CYS A 41 -2.80 -31.80 11.32
CA CYS A 41 -3.15 -33.21 11.45
C CYS A 41 -1.87 -34.05 11.60
N PRO A 42 -1.92 -35.26 12.18
CA PRO A 42 -0.79 -36.19 12.21
C PRO A 42 -0.24 -36.53 10.81
N ALA A 43 -1.07 -36.39 9.77
CA ALA A 43 -0.70 -36.60 8.36
C ALA A 43 -0.05 -35.38 7.68
N GLY A 44 0.06 -34.23 8.37
CA GLY A 44 0.55 -32.97 7.83
C GLY A 44 -0.42 -31.81 8.08
N GLY A 45 0.04 -30.57 7.88
CA GLY A 45 -0.80 -29.38 8.03
C GLY A 45 -0.72 -28.47 6.81
N GLU A 46 -1.89 -28.05 6.31
CA GLU A 46 -2.02 -27.01 5.29
C GLU A 46 -2.27 -25.64 5.95
N PRO A 47 -1.67 -24.55 5.46
CA PRO A 47 -1.95 -23.21 5.94
C PRO A 47 -3.32 -22.73 5.45
N VAL A 48 -4.10 -22.07 6.32
CA VAL A 48 -5.38 -21.47 5.97
C VAL A 48 -5.33 -19.96 6.19
N GLU A 49 -5.76 -19.17 5.20
CA GLU A 49 -5.60 -17.71 5.23
C GLU A 49 -6.57 -17.06 6.23
N GLY A 50 -7.78 -17.60 6.39
CA GLY A 50 -8.83 -17.08 7.29
C GLY A 50 -9.15 -17.94 8.53
N LEU A 51 -9.64 -17.29 9.61
CA LEU A 51 -10.21 -17.98 10.78
C LEU A 51 -11.48 -18.75 10.41
N LEU A 52 -12.38 -18.11 9.65
CA LEU A 52 -13.64 -18.73 9.21
C LEU A 52 -13.38 -19.94 8.30
N GLU A 53 -12.43 -19.79 7.38
CA GLU A 53 -11.97 -20.88 6.52
C GLU A 53 -11.34 -22.01 7.34
N GLY A 54 -10.51 -21.69 8.33
CA GLY A 54 -9.90 -22.68 9.23
C GLY A 54 -10.94 -23.43 10.08
N LEU A 55 -11.97 -22.74 10.58
CA LEU A 55 -13.08 -23.36 11.32
C LEU A 55 -13.91 -24.26 10.41
N THR A 56 -14.24 -23.80 9.20
CA THR A 56 -15.01 -24.58 8.23
C THR A 56 -14.25 -25.83 7.79
N LEU A 57 -12.95 -25.72 7.53
CA LEU A 57 -12.10 -26.86 7.19
C LEU A 57 -12.00 -27.85 8.36
N ALA A 58 -11.88 -27.35 9.60
CA ALA A 58 -11.86 -28.20 10.79
C ALA A 58 -13.18 -28.97 10.98
N ASP A 59 -14.32 -28.32 10.76
CA ASP A 59 -15.64 -28.97 10.84
C ASP A 59 -15.80 -30.06 9.77
N VAL A 60 -15.36 -29.80 8.53
CA VAL A 60 -15.38 -30.79 7.44
C VAL A 60 -14.50 -32.00 7.76
N ILE A 61 -13.30 -31.78 8.28
CA ILE A 61 -12.38 -32.87 8.66
C ILE A 61 -12.94 -33.64 9.86
N ALA A 62 -13.55 -32.96 10.84
CA ALA A 62 -14.15 -33.61 12.01
C ALA A 62 -15.34 -34.49 11.63
N ASP A 63 -16.17 -34.05 10.67
CA ASP A 63 -17.26 -34.83 10.10
C ASP A 63 -16.73 -36.05 9.33
N GLU A 64 -15.70 -35.86 8.49
CA GLU A 64 -15.07 -36.95 7.73
C GLU A 64 -14.43 -38.02 8.62
N LEU A 65 -13.83 -37.61 9.74
CA LEU A 65 -13.25 -38.51 10.74
C LEU A 65 -14.28 -39.07 11.74
N GLY A 66 -15.55 -38.64 11.67
CA GLY A 66 -16.64 -39.10 12.53
C GLY A 66 -16.49 -38.71 14.01
N GLN A 67 -15.77 -37.63 14.30
CA GLN A 67 -15.42 -37.20 15.66
C GLN A 67 -16.07 -35.86 16.00
N GLN A 68 -17.32 -35.89 16.46
CA GLN A 68 -17.89 -34.78 17.23
C GLN A 68 -17.27 -34.80 18.64
N LEU A 69 -16.08 -34.21 18.79
CA LEU A 69 -15.36 -34.17 20.05
C LEU A 69 -15.95 -33.07 20.95
N GLU A 70 -16.72 -33.46 21.97
CA GLU A 70 -17.10 -32.53 23.04
C GLU A 70 -15.83 -31.94 23.66
N PRO A 71 -15.69 -30.61 23.77
CA PRO A 71 -14.47 -29.98 24.25
C PRO A 71 -14.19 -30.42 25.69
N ASP A 72 -13.11 -31.19 25.84
CA ASP A 72 -12.66 -31.67 27.13
C ASP A 72 -12.07 -30.53 27.98
N ARG A 73 -11.68 -30.84 29.22
CA ARG A 73 -11.16 -29.84 30.17
C ARG A 73 -9.87 -29.18 29.65
N THR A 74 -9.11 -29.90 28.83
CA THR A 74 -7.86 -29.45 28.23
C THR A 74 -8.12 -28.47 27.08
N ALA A 75 -9.03 -28.79 26.17
CA ALA A 75 -9.49 -27.92 25.09
C ALA A 75 -10.06 -26.61 25.64
N ARG A 76 -10.86 -26.67 26.71
CA ARG A 76 -11.40 -25.47 27.39
C ARG A 76 -10.30 -24.60 28.01
N ARG A 77 -9.21 -25.22 28.51
CA ARG A 77 -8.06 -24.49 29.05
C ARG A 77 -7.25 -23.84 27.92
N SER A 78 -7.05 -24.52 26.80
CA SER A 78 -6.32 -24.01 25.63
C SER A 78 -7.07 -22.88 24.91
N ALA A 79 -8.41 -22.97 24.81
CA ALA A 79 -9.26 -21.92 24.27
C ALA A 79 -9.21 -20.61 25.07
N ARG A 80 -8.77 -20.67 26.34
CA ARG A 80 -8.63 -19.47 27.18
C ARG A 80 -7.50 -18.53 26.71
N GLY A 81 -6.61 -19.01 25.84
CA GLY A 81 -5.48 -18.27 25.29
C GLY A 81 -4.51 -17.78 26.37
N PRO A 82 -3.32 -17.27 25.99
CA PRO A 82 -2.63 -16.33 26.85
C PRO A 82 -3.56 -15.12 27.11
N ALA A 83 -3.53 -14.55 28.32
CA ALA A 83 -4.24 -13.30 28.57
C ALA A 83 -3.85 -12.29 27.48
N PRO A 84 -4.81 -11.51 26.93
CA PRO A 84 -4.49 -10.52 25.91
C PRO A 84 -3.40 -9.61 26.47
N THR A 85 -2.20 -9.72 25.91
CA THR A 85 -1.17 -8.73 26.12
C THR A 85 -1.60 -7.51 25.33
N GLU A 86 -1.59 -6.32 25.94
CA GLU A 86 -1.91 -5.02 25.32
C GLU A 86 -0.97 -4.63 24.16
N ALA A 87 -0.20 -5.58 23.62
CA ALA A 87 0.59 -5.40 22.42
C ALA A 87 -0.36 -5.14 21.24
N GLU A 88 -0.26 -3.94 20.68
CA GLU A 88 -0.94 -3.50 19.46
C GLU A 88 -0.81 -4.59 18.37
N ASP A 89 -1.94 -5.06 17.83
CA ASP A 89 -1.91 -6.07 16.76
C ASP A 89 -1.22 -5.42 15.54
N PRO A 90 -0.18 -6.04 14.93
CA PRO A 90 0.42 -5.53 13.71
C PRO A 90 -0.59 -5.28 12.58
N ARG A 91 -1.75 -5.93 12.61
CA ARG A 91 -2.88 -5.67 11.70
C ARG A 91 -3.50 -4.30 11.93
N ASP A 92 -3.70 -3.90 13.18
CA ASP A 92 -4.27 -2.59 13.52
C ASP A 92 -3.34 -1.46 13.07
N ALA A 93 -2.03 -1.63 13.29
CA ALA A 93 -1.02 -0.70 12.78
C ALA A 93 -1.04 -0.61 11.24
N ARG A 94 -1.26 -1.74 10.55
CA ARG A 94 -1.37 -1.78 9.09
C ARG A 94 -2.65 -1.12 8.59
N ILE A 95 -3.78 -1.35 9.24
CA ILE A 95 -5.07 -0.73 8.93
C ILE A 95 -4.97 0.79 9.10
N ALA A 96 -4.46 1.26 10.23
CA ALA A 96 -4.27 2.70 10.48
C ALA A 96 -3.33 3.35 9.45
N ALA A 97 -2.33 2.63 8.94
CA ALA A 97 -1.47 3.12 7.86
C ALA A 97 -2.20 3.24 6.51
N LEU A 98 -3.06 2.26 6.19
CA LEU A 98 -3.87 2.29 4.98
C LEU A 98 -4.92 3.40 5.04
N GLU A 99 -5.61 3.57 6.17
CA GLU A 99 -6.59 4.64 6.38
C GLU A 99 -5.96 6.02 6.22
N ARG A 100 -4.77 6.25 6.79
CA ARG A 100 -4.01 7.49 6.57
C ARG A 100 -3.69 7.73 5.10
N THR A 101 -3.31 6.67 4.37
CA THR A 101 -3.00 6.76 2.94
C THR A 101 -4.26 7.09 2.13
N VAL A 102 -5.38 6.43 2.42
CA VAL A 102 -6.67 6.69 1.76
C VAL A 102 -7.10 8.14 2.00
N ALA A 103 -7.06 8.62 3.24
CA ALA A 103 -7.40 10.01 3.55
C ALA A 103 -6.52 11.03 2.79
N GLN A 104 -5.21 10.75 2.65
CA GLN A 104 -4.31 11.58 1.86
C GLN A 104 -4.66 11.57 0.37
N LEU A 105 -5.00 10.41 -0.19
CA LEU A 105 -5.40 10.29 -1.59
C LEU A 105 -6.73 10.99 -1.86
N GLU A 106 -7.74 10.80 -1.00
CA GLU A 106 -9.02 11.49 -1.09
C GLU A 106 -8.84 13.00 -1.04
N HIS A 107 -8.01 13.50 -0.12
CA HIS A 107 -7.69 14.91 -0.03
C HIS A 107 -7.02 15.44 -1.31
N ALA A 108 -6.01 14.71 -1.82
CA ALA A 108 -5.30 15.10 -3.04
C ALA A 108 -6.20 15.08 -4.29
N LEU A 109 -7.07 14.07 -4.40
CA LEU A 109 -8.03 13.96 -5.50
C LEU A 109 -9.08 15.07 -5.44
N ALA A 110 -9.65 15.34 -4.27
CA ALA A 110 -10.60 16.43 -4.07
C ALA A 110 -9.98 17.79 -4.44
N ALA A 111 -8.72 18.02 -4.04
CA ALA A 111 -7.99 19.25 -4.39
C ALA A 111 -7.80 19.39 -5.91
N ARG A 112 -7.42 18.29 -6.59
CA ARG A 112 -7.24 18.29 -8.05
C ARG A 112 -8.54 18.53 -8.79
N VAL A 113 -9.61 17.80 -8.45
CA VAL A 113 -10.94 17.93 -9.07
C VAL A 113 -11.48 19.35 -8.90
N SER A 114 -11.36 19.92 -7.70
CA SER A 114 -11.78 21.31 -7.45
C SER A 114 -11.00 22.30 -8.32
N THR A 115 -9.67 22.12 -8.44
CA THR A 115 -8.82 22.98 -9.27
C THR A 115 -9.18 22.87 -10.75
N GLU A 116 -9.34 21.66 -11.28
CA GLU A 116 -9.69 21.44 -12.69
C GLU A 116 -11.08 22.02 -13.03
N ARG A 117 -12.07 21.85 -12.14
CA ARG A 117 -13.40 22.45 -12.30
C ARG A 117 -13.35 23.98 -12.30
N ALA A 118 -12.62 24.57 -11.35
CA ALA A 118 -12.45 26.02 -11.28
C ALA A 118 -11.77 26.58 -12.54
N ILE A 119 -10.76 25.90 -13.07
CA ILE A 119 -10.12 26.28 -14.34
C ILE A 119 -11.14 26.27 -15.49
N GLY A 120 -11.97 25.22 -15.59
CA GLY A 120 -13.02 25.14 -16.62
C GLY A 120 -14.00 26.30 -16.52
N VAL A 121 -14.48 26.60 -15.31
CA VAL A 121 -15.38 27.72 -15.03
C VAL A 121 -14.76 29.07 -15.38
N LEU A 122 -13.50 29.31 -14.99
CA LEU A 122 -12.81 30.57 -15.31
C LEU A 122 -12.58 30.73 -16.81
N ALA A 123 -12.15 29.65 -17.48
CA ALA A 123 -11.93 29.66 -18.93
C ALA A 123 -13.22 30.03 -19.70
N GLU A 124 -14.35 29.45 -19.31
CA GLU A 124 -15.66 29.78 -19.90
C GLU A 124 -16.05 31.24 -19.61
N ARG A 125 -15.94 31.69 -18.35
CA ARG A 125 -16.35 33.03 -17.93
C ARG A 125 -15.51 34.15 -18.54
N GLU A 126 -14.21 33.92 -18.69
CA GLU A 126 -13.25 34.91 -19.19
C GLU A 126 -13.04 34.80 -20.72
N GLY A 127 -13.58 33.77 -21.36
CA GLY A 127 -13.40 33.53 -22.80
C GLY A 127 -11.94 33.24 -23.17
N CYS A 128 -11.17 32.64 -22.26
CA CYS A 128 -9.75 32.35 -22.42
C CYS A 128 -9.47 30.84 -22.49
N SER A 129 -8.24 30.47 -22.82
CA SER A 129 -7.86 29.05 -22.80
C SER A 129 -7.74 28.52 -21.36
N PRO A 130 -7.97 27.21 -21.11
CA PRO A 130 -7.75 26.61 -19.78
C PRO A 130 -6.34 26.83 -19.23
N ARG A 131 -5.35 26.96 -20.13
CA ARG A 131 -3.96 27.25 -19.75
C ARG A 131 -3.83 28.68 -19.21
N GLU A 132 -4.44 29.67 -19.85
CA GLU A 132 -4.42 31.06 -19.40
C GLU A 132 -5.16 31.21 -18.08
N ALA A 133 -6.34 30.59 -17.94
CA ALA A 133 -7.09 30.55 -16.69
C ALA A 133 -6.26 29.96 -15.53
N PHE A 134 -5.55 28.85 -15.78
CA PHE A 134 -4.68 28.25 -14.76
C PHE A 134 -3.50 29.15 -14.37
N GLU A 135 -2.85 29.80 -15.33
CA GLU A 135 -1.76 30.74 -15.02
C GLU A 135 -2.26 31.96 -14.25
N GLY A 136 -3.45 32.48 -14.59
CA GLY A 136 -4.13 33.55 -13.85
C GLY A 136 -4.39 33.14 -12.39
N LEU A 137 -4.97 31.96 -12.19
CA LEU A 137 -5.22 31.40 -10.86
C LEU A 137 -3.94 31.22 -10.04
N ARG A 138 -2.85 30.72 -10.67
CA ARG A 138 -1.53 30.62 -10.01
C ARG A 138 -0.95 31.99 -9.65
N GLN A 139 -1.13 32.98 -10.51
CA GLN A 139 -0.62 34.33 -10.24
C GLN A 139 -1.33 34.94 -9.04
N GLN A 140 -2.66 34.78 -8.95
CA GLN A 140 -3.45 35.22 -7.80
C GLN A 140 -3.07 34.45 -6.52
N ALA A 141 -2.86 33.14 -6.60
CA ALA A 141 -2.38 32.34 -5.46
C ALA A 141 -1.05 32.86 -4.91
N ARG A 142 -0.09 33.16 -5.80
CA ARG A 142 1.21 33.69 -5.42
C ARG A 142 1.12 35.09 -4.81
N SER A 143 0.32 35.99 -5.40
CA SER A 143 0.20 37.38 -4.90
C SER A 143 -0.56 37.47 -3.58
N SER A 144 -1.50 36.55 -3.34
CA SER A 144 -2.26 36.46 -2.08
C SER A 144 -1.59 35.61 -1.00
N GLY A 145 -0.55 34.84 -1.34
CA GLY A 145 0.11 33.91 -0.41
C GLY A 145 -0.75 32.71 -0.03
N ARG A 146 -1.74 32.37 -0.86
CA ARG A 146 -2.74 31.32 -0.59
C ARG A 146 -2.57 30.14 -1.53
N PRO A 147 -2.93 28.92 -1.11
CA PRO A 147 -2.84 27.76 -1.99
C PRO A 147 -3.91 27.83 -3.09
N VAL A 148 -3.54 27.36 -4.29
CA VAL A 148 -4.41 27.36 -5.49
C VAL A 148 -5.76 26.68 -5.23
N VAL A 149 -5.76 25.60 -4.44
CA VAL A 149 -6.98 24.85 -4.11
C VAL A 149 -8.01 25.67 -3.33
N GLU A 150 -7.57 26.61 -2.48
CA GLU A 150 -8.51 27.47 -1.75
C GLU A 150 -9.17 28.47 -2.68
N LEU A 151 -8.40 29.11 -3.56
CA LEU A 151 -8.95 30.01 -4.57
C LEU A 151 -9.88 29.28 -5.53
N ALA A 152 -9.54 28.04 -5.91
CA ALA A 152 -10.41 27.20 -6.73
C ALA A 152 -11.76 26.94 -6.04
N ARG A 153 -11.76 26.67 -4.72
CA ARG A 153 -13.00 26.52 -3.96
C ARG A 153 -13.81 27.82 -3.94
N GLU A 154 -13.19 28.97 -3.70
CA GLU A 154 -13.88 30.28 -3.73
C GLU A 154 -14.53 30.57 -5.08
N VAL A 155 -13.84 30.24 -6.18
CA VAL A 155 -14.42 30.35 -7.53
C VAL A 155 -15.66 29.49 -7.65
N LEU A 156 -15.62 28.25 -7.18
CA LEU A 156 -16.77 27.33 -7.23
C LEU A 156 -17.91 27.75 -6.30
N ASP A 157 -17.59 28.22 -5.10
CA ASP A 157 -18.56 28.71 -4.11
C ASP A 157 -19.25 30.01 -4.56
N SER A 158 -18.59 30.79 -5.44
CA SER A 158 -19.17 31.99 -6.04
C SER A 158 -20.18 31.72 -7.16
N LEU A 159 -20.31 30.46 -7.60
CA LEU A 159 -21.28 30.10 -8.63
C LEU A 159 -22.69 30.12 -8.03
N PRO A 160 -23.67 30.77 -8.70
CA PRO A 160 -25.06 30.59 -8.33
C PRO A 160 -25.42 29.09 -8.44
N ASP A 161 -26.30 28.62 -7.57
CA ASP A 161 -26.73 27.21 -7.49
C ASP A 161 -27.45 26.80 -8.78
N ALA A 162 -26.66 26.52 -9.81
CA ALA A 162 -27.09 26.07 -11.11
C ALA A 162 -26.88 24.55 -11.12
N PRO A 163 -27.94 23.75 -11.36
CA PRO A 163 -27.78 22.31 -11.42
C PRO A 163 -26.77 21.98 -12.52
N VAL A 164 -25.72 21.24 -12.15
CA VAL A 164 -24.72 20.72 -13.09
C VAL A 164 -25.44 19.77 -14.04
N ALA A 165 -25.86 20.28 -15.19
CA ALA A 165 -26.23 19.45 -16.31
C ALA A 165 -24.94 18.80 -16.81
N ILE A 166 -24.73 17.55 -16.42
CA ILE A 166 -23.76 16.67 -17.10
C ILE A 166 -24.37 16.44 -18.48
N ALA A 167 -24.09 17.35 -19.42
CA ALA A 167 -24.39 17.09 -20.81
C ALA A 167 -23.61 15.82 -21.19
N PRO A 168 -24.24 14.80 -21.78
CA PRO A 168 -23.51 13.69 -22.33
C PRO A 168 -22.51 14.29 -23.32
N VAL A 169 -21.23 13.95 -23.16
CA VAL A 169 -20.20 14.24 -24.15
C VAL A 169 -20.75 13.70 -25.47
N PRO A 170 -21.11 14.54 -26.47
CA PRO A 170 -21.45 14.01 -27.77
C PRO A 170 -20.21 13.26 -28.22
N ASP A 171 -20.38 12.00 -28.64
CA ASP A 171 -19.30 11.14 -29.11
C ASP A 171 -18.44 11.94 -30.09
N ALA A 172 -17.33 12.49 -29.58
CA ALA A 172 -16.37 13.18 -30.39
C ALA A 172 -15.69 12.05 -31.15
N GLU A 173 -16.15 11.82 -32.37
CA GLU A 173 -15.45 10.97 -33.31
C GLU A 173 -13.98 11.38 -33.26
N PRO A 174 -13.06 10.42 -33.03
CA PRO A 174 -11.65 10.75 -32.92
C PRO A 174 -11.23 11.38 -34.24
N ALA A 175 -11.06 12.70 -34.22
CA ALA A 175 -10.45 13.44 -35.30
C ALA A 175 -9.16 12.70 -35.66
N ALA A 176 -9.14 12.18 -36.87
CA ALA A 176 -8.10 11.30 -37.38
C ALA A 176 -6.72 11.81 -36.94
N ALA A 177 -6.02 10.98 -36.16
CA ALA A 177 -4.65 11.22 -35.78
C ALA A 177 -3.84 11.43 -37.06
N GLY A 178 -3.47 12.68 -37.34
CA GLY A 178 -2.44 12.99 -38.32
C GLY A 178 -1.16 12.23 -37.96
N PRO A 179 -0.33 11.86 -38.95
CA PRO A 179 0.84 11.03 -38.72
C PRO A 179 1.73 11.62 -37.64
N ALA A 180 2.03 10.80 -36.62
CA ALA A 180 2.87 11.16 -35.50
C ALA A 180 4.24 11.69 -35.99
N PRO A 181 4.74 12.82 -35.46
CA PRO A 181 6.08 13.28 -35.80
C PRO A 181 7.12 12.26 -35.34
N ALA A 182 8.03 11.90 -36.23
CA ALA A 182 9.08 10.91 -36.01
C ALA A 182 9.90 11.23 -34.73
N PRO A 183 10.34 10.19 -33.98
CA PRO A 183 11.13 10.38 -32.77
C PRO A 183 12.47 11.04 -33.12
N ARG A 184 12.71 12.22 -32.56
CA ARG A 184 14.01 12.90 -32.66
C ARG A 184 15.08 12.06 -31.97
N PRO A 185 16.28 11.88 -32.57
CA PRO A 185 17.37 11.19 -31.91
C PRO A 185 17.77 11.94 -30.63
N ARG A 186 17.77 11.23 -29.49
CA ARG A 186 18.23 11.76 -28.21
C ARG A 186 19.71 12.09 -28.33
N ALA A 187 20.07 13.36 -28.12
CA ALA A 187 21.46 13.76 -27.99
C ALA A 187 22.11 13.01 -26.81
N PRO A 188 23.38 12.58 -26.93
CA PRO A 188 24.06 11.86 -25.86
C PRO A 188 24.17 12.77 -24.63
N LEU A 189 23.78 12.23 -23.47
CA LEU A 189 23.98 12.87 -22.18
C LEU A 189 25.48 13.13 -22.01
N ALA A 190 25.87 14.40 -22.03
CA ALA A 190 27.23 14.81 -21.70
C ALA A 190 27.57 14.25 -20.32
N ARG A 191 28.70 13.52 -20.24
CA ARG A 191 29.25 12.99 -18.99
C ARG A 191 29.28 14.12 -17.97
N ARG A 192 28.55 13.95 -16.89
CA ARG A 192 28.57 14.83 -15.73
C ARG A 192 30.02 14.88 -15.22
N ALA A 193 30.69 16.01 -15.44
CA ALA A 193 32.03 16.23 -14.92
C ALA A 193 31.96 16.22 -13.39
N GLU A 194 32.61 15.23 -12.79
CA GLU A 194 32.77 15.15 -11.35
C GLU A 194 33.59 16.35 -10.88
N HIS A 195 32.98 17.20 -10.05
CA HIS A 195 33.69 18.29 -9.39
C HIS A 195 34.65 17.70 -8.35
N PRO A 196 35.96 18.00 -8.41
CA PRO A 196 36.88 17.54 -7.39
C PRO A 196 36.58 18.25 -6.07
N ARG A 197 36.22 17.47 -5.04
CA ARG A 197 36.17 17.94 -3.66
C ARG A 197 37.60 18.30 -3.24
N THR A 198 37.85 19.59 -3.05
CA THR A 198 39.07 20.11 -2.46
C THR A 198 39.22 19.55 -1.04
N ARG A 199 40.27 18.75 -0.86
CA ARG A 199 40.79 18.30 0.43
C ARG A 199 41.34 19.53 1.15
N PHE A 200 40.68 20.00 2.19
CA PHE A 200 41.31 20.93 3.13
C PHE A 200 42.20 20.15 4.09
N GLY A 201 43.39 20.70 4.29
CA GLY A 201 44.57 20.01 4.79
C GLY A 201 44.49 19.54 6.24
N ALA A 202 45.28 18.49 6.49
CA ALA A 202 45.68 18.04 7.81
C ALA A 202 46.82 18.91 8.35
N ALA A 203 46.88 19.06 9.69
CA ALA A 203 48.05 18.97 10.58
C ALA A 203 47.88 19.87 11.84
N PRO A 204 48.67 19.68 12.92
CA PRO A 204 49.17 18.44 13.53
C PRO A 204 48.86 18.37 15.05
N GLY A 205 49.32 17.31 15.70
CA GLY A 205 48.95 16.92 17.06
C GLY A 205 49.42 17.83 18.19
N ALA A 206 48.79 17.65 19.35
CA ALA A 206 49.30 18.02 20.66
C ALA A 206 49.06 16.86 21.63
N THR A 207 50.18 16.33 22.10
CA THR A 207 50.39 15.40 23.21
C THR A 207 49.84 15.97 24.52
N GLY A 208 49.33 15.08 25.39
CA GLY A 208 48.98 15.40 26.77
C GLY A 208 48.77 14.14 27.58
N GLU A 209 49.87 13.61 28.13
CA GLU A 209 49.92 12.55 29.15
C GLU A 209 48.98 12.84 30.32
N ALA A 210 48.19 11.84 30.70
CA ALA A 210 47.48 11.81 31.98
C ALA A 210 48.34 11.04 33.00
N LEU A 211 48.97 11.80 33.89
CA LEU A 211 49.37 11.32 35.21
C LEU A 211 48.12 11.28 36.09
N SER A 212 47.73 10.08 36.56
CA SER A 212 47.62 9.77 37.99
C SER A 212 47.35 8.30 38.23
#